data_AF-A0A2P1BPL6-F1
#
_entry.id   AF-A0A2P1BPL6-F1
#
_cell.length_a   1.000
_cell.length_b   1.000
_cell.length_c   1.000
_cell.angle_alpha   90.00
_cell.angle_beta   90.00
_cell.angle_gamma   90.00
#
_symmetry.space_group_name_H-M   'P 1'
#
loop_
_entity.id
_entity.type
_entity.pdbx_description
1 polymer ?
#
loop_
_entity_poly.entity_id
_entity_poly.type
_entity_poly.pdbx_seq_one_letter_code
_entity_poly.pdbx_strand_id
1 'polypeptide(L)'
;MGTELNEAIPNDERDTTMPAAMATTLRKLLTGELLTLASRQQLIDWMEADKVAGPLLRSALPAGWFIADKSGAGERGSRGIIAALGPDGKPSRIVVIYDGESGNYG
;
A
#
# COMPACT_ATOMS: atom_id res chain seq x y z
N MET A 1 1.66 -18.47 -20.02
CA MET A 1 0.50 -17.55 -19.98
C MET A 1 -0.51 -18.19 -19.05
N GLY A 2 -0.66 -17.65 -17.85
CA GLY A 2 -1.56 -18.14 -16.80
C GLY A 2 -1.65 -17.04 -15.75
N THR A 3 -2.70 -16.23 -15.84
CA THR A 3 -2.97 -15.07 -14.98
C THR A 3 -3.93 -15.51 -13.88
N GLU A 4 -3.40 -16.14 -12.84
CA GLU A 4 -4.18 -16.56 -11.66
C GLU A 4 -3.63 -15.85 -10.43
N LEU A 5 -3.81 -14.52 -10.36
CA LEU A 5 -3.19 -13.72 -9.28
C LEU A 5 -4.09 -12.62 -8.71
N ASN A 6 -5.37 -12.53 -9.10
CA ASN A 6 -6.26 -11.46 -8.65
C ASN A 6 -7.76 -11.84 -8.56
N GLU A 7 -8.12 -13.11 -8.30
CA GLU A 7 -9.53 -13.57 -8.42
C GLU A 7 -10.50 -12.99 -7.35
N ALA A 8 -9.98 -12.40 -6.26
CA ALA A 8 -10.77 -11.72 -5.22
C ALA A 8 -12.04 -12.51 -4.82
N ILE A 9 -11.90 -13.82 -4.60
CA ILE A 9 -13.02 -14.72 -4.31
C ILE A 9 -13.56 -14.42 -2.89
N PRO A 10 -14.86 -14.16 -2.71
CA PRO A 10 -15.48 -14.01 -1.41
C PRO A 10 -15.27 -15.29 -0.57
N ASN A 11 -14.75 -15.14 0.65
CA ASN A 11 -14.34 -16.21 1.59
C ASN A 11 -13.08 -17.02 1.21
N ASP A 12 -12.22 -16.53 0.31
CA ASP A 12 -10.85 -17.05 0.20
C ASP A 12 -9.90 -16.25 1.11
N GLU A 13 -9.40 -16.90 2.16
CA GLU A 13 -8.43 -16.30 3.09
C GLU A 13 -7.06 -16.02 2.43
N ARG A 14 -6.82 -16.57 1.23
CA ARG A 14 -5.53 -16.48 0.53
C ARG A 14 -5.15 -15.08 0.07
N ASP A 15 -6.12 -14.18 -0.12
CA ASP A 15 -5.90 -12.81 -0.60
C ASP A 15 -6.41 -11.71 0.34
N THR A 16 -6.75 -12.04 1.59
CA THR A 16 -7.14 -11.03 2.59
C THR A 16 -5.98 -10.69 3.52
N THR A 17 -5.28 -9.59 3.23
CA THR A 17 -4.50 -8.92 4.28
C THR A 17 -5.43 -7.99 5.05
N MET A 18 -5.54 -8.19 6.37
CA MET A 18 -6.22 -7.19 7.20
C MET A 18 -5.45 -5.87 7.11
N PRO A 19 -6.11 -4.70 6.91
CA PRO A 19 -5.42 -3.41 6.80
C PRO A 19 -4.39 -3.17 7.91
N ALA A 20 -4.68 -3.62 9.13
CA ALA A 20 -3.79 -3.52 10.28
C ALA A 20 -2.52 -4.38 10.16
N ALA A 21 -2.62 -5.59 9.60
CA ALA A 21 -1.48 -6.48 9.38
C ALA A 21 -0.55 -5.89 8.30
N MET A 22 -1.11 -5.41 7.19
CA MET A 22 -0.35 -4.73 6.14
C MET A 22 0.34 -3.47 6.66
N ALA A 23 -0.37 -2.62 7.40
CA ALA A 23 0.21 -1.40 7.98
C ALA A 23 1.37 -1.72 8.93
N THR A 24 1.23 -2.77 9.75
CA THR A 24 2.28 -3.22 10.68
C THR A 24 3.51 -3.72 9.94
N THR A 25 3.32 -4.55 8.90
CA THR A 25 4.41 -5.08 8.08
C THR A 25 5.12 -3.98 7.33
N LEU A 26 4.37 -3.08 6.69
CA LEU A 26 4.94 -1.95 5.95
C LEU A 26 5.76 -1.04 6.87
N ARG A 27 5.26 -0.74 8.07
CA ARG A 27 6.02 0.00 9.08
C ARG A 27 7.35 -0.71 9.41
N LYS A 28 7.32 -2.02 9.63
CA LYS A 28 8.54 -2.79 9.96
C LYS A 28 9.56 -2.79 8.82
N LEU A 29 9.12 -2.88 7.56
CA LEU A 29 10.00 -2.84 6.40
C LEU A 29 10.63 -1.45 6.21
N LEU A 30 9.85 -0.38 6.41
CA LEU A 30 10.28 0.99 6.12
C LEU A 30 11.02 1.66 7.28
N THR A 31 10.81 1.24 8.53
CA THR A 31 11.43 1.90 9.69
C THR A 31 12.17 0.95 10.63
N GLY A 32 11.90 -0.36 10.56
CA GLY A 32 12.50 -1.37 11.43
C GLY A 32 13.76 -2.01 10.85
N GLU A 33 14.49 -2.76 11.67
CA GLU A 33 15.81 -3.34 11.32
C GLU A 33 15.73 -4.63 10.48
N LEU A 34 14.56 -4.97 9.94
CA LEU A 34 14.36 -6.18 9.12
C LEU A 34 15.11 -6.13 7.78
N LEU A 35 15.29 -4.92 7.23
CA LEU A 35 16.05 -4.69 6.00
C LEU A 35 17.31 -3.89 6.32
N THR A 36 18.37 -4.14 5.55
CA THR A 36 19.53 -3.24 5.55
C THR A 36 19.10 -1.82 5.16
N LEU A 37 19.85 -0.81 5.59
CA LEU A 37 19.56 0.60 5.22
C LEU A 37 19.47 0.80 3.70
N ALA A 38 20.34 0.14 2.93
CA ALA A 38 20.33 0.19 1.47
C ALA A 38 19.06 -0.44 0.88
N SER A 39 18.65 -1.62 1.35
CA SER A 39 17.43 -2.29 0.89
C SER A 39 16.17 -1.51 1.24
N ARG A 40 16.15 -0.87 2.42
CA ARG A 40 15.05 0.01 2.83
C ARG A 40 14.94 1.23 1.93
N GLN A 41 16.07 1.89 1.64
CA GLN A 41 16.08 3.04 0.74
C GLN A 41 15.62 2.63 -0.66
N GLN A 42 16.09 1.48 -1.17
CA GLN A 42 15.65 0.97 -2.47
C GLN A 42 14.13 0.73 -2.54
N LEU A 43 13.54 0.20 -1.48
CA LEU A 43 12.10 -0.01 -1.38
C LEU A 43 11.35 1.34 -1.37
N ILE A 44 11.84 2.32 -0.61
CA ILE A 44 11.29 3.68 -0.59
C ILE A 44 11.37 4.30 -1.98
N ASP A 45 12.53 4.23 -2.65
CA ASP A 45 12.74 4.82 -3.97
C ASP A 45 11.77 4.22 -5.01
N TRP A 46 11.53 2.90 -4.95
CA TRP A 46 10.55 2.24 -5.83
C TRP A 46 9.11 2.69 -5.55
N MET A 47 8.75 2.88 -4.28
CA MET A 47 7.41 3.36 -3.89
C MET A 47 7.21 4.85 -4.20
N GLU A 48 8.23 5.69 -4.02
CA GLU A 48 8.19 7.11 -4.43
C GLU A 48 8.09 7.24 -5.95
N ALA A 49 8.78 6.38 -6.69
CA ALA A 49 8.73 6.31 -8.15
C ALA A 49 7.42 5.76 -8.71
N ASP A 50 6.44 5.37 -7.87
CA ASP A 50 5.11 4.96 -8.34
C ASP A 50 4.42 6.13 -9.07
N LYS A 51 4.32 6.03 -10.39
CA LYS A 51 3.71 7.04 -11.28
C LYS A 51 2.19 6.87 -11.39
N VAL A 52 1.62 5.80 -10.84
CA VAL A 52 0.23 5.38 -11.11
C VAL A 52 -0.73 5.82 -10.00
N ALA A 53 -0.20 6.22 -8.83
CA ALA A 53 -0.99 6.69 -7.68
C ALA A 53 -1.16 8.23 -7.61
N GLY A 54 -0.64 8.97 -8.60
CA GLY A 54 -0.69 10.44 -8.66
C GLY A 54 -2.06 11.08 -8.38
N PRO A 55 -3.19 10.56 -8.92
CA PRO A 55 -4.52 11.12 -8.68
C PRO A 55 -5.13 10.79 -7.30
N LEU A 56 -4.48 9.95 -6.48
CA LEU A 56 -5.01 9.51 -5.20
C LEU A 56 -4.47 10.38 -4.06
N LEU A 57 -3.68 9.80 -3.14
CA LEU A 57 -3.18 10.50 -1.97
C LEU A 57 -2.26 11.66 -2.34
N ARG A 58 -1.44 11.51 -3.39
CA ARG A 58 -0.48 12.55 -3.82
C ARG A 58 -1.15 13.87 -4.20
N SER A 59 -2.39 13.85 -4.69
CA SER A 59 -3.14 15.06 -5.08
C SER A 59 -3.66 15.86 -3.88
N ALA A 60 -3.81 15.22 -2.72
CA ALA A 60 -4.38 15.81 -1.51
C ALA A 60 -3.30 16.22 -0.47
N LEU A 61 -2.01 15.96 -0.76
CA LEU A 61 -0.94 16.25 0.17
C LEU A 61 -0.46 17.71 0.11
N PRO A 62 -0.21 18.34 1.26
CA PRO A 62 0.44 19.65 1.30
C PRO A 62 1.84 19.63 0.67
N ALA A 63 2.28 20.77 0.14
CA ALA A 63 3.64 20.92 -0.37
C ALA A 63 4.69 20.59 0.72
N GLY A 64 5.77 19.92 0.32
CA GLY A 64 6.85 19.51 1.23
C GLY A 64 6.58 18.21 2.01
N TRP A 65 5.42 17.57 1.79
CA TRP A 65 5.17 16.24 2.33
C TRP A 65 5.90 15.18 1.54
N PHE A 66 6.41 14.19 2.27
CA PHE A 66 6.91 12.95 1.74
C PHE A 66 5.75 11.99 1.50
N ILE A 67 5.82 11.24 0.40
CA ILE A 67 4.92 10.12 0.14
C ILE A 67 5.62 9.03 -0.69
N ALA A 68 5.61 7.83 -0.13
CA ALA A 68 5.98 6.61 -0.81
C ALA A 68 4.74 5.70 -0.79
N ASP A 69 4.14 5.43 -1.95
CA ASP A 69 2.89 4.69 -2.05
C ASP A 69 2.96 3.56 -3.07
N LYS A 70 2.02 2.62 -2.93
CA LYS A 70 1.79 1.58 -3.93
C LYS A 70 0.29 1.33 -4.06
N SER A 71 -0.24 1.51 -5.27
CA SER A 71 -1.60 1.11 -5.60
C SER A 71 -1.65 -0.34 -6.12
N GLY A 72 -2.74 -1.03 -5.81
CA GLY A 72 -3.11 -2.32 -6.40
C GLY A 72 -4.56 -2.27 -6.89
N ALA A 73 -4.85 -3.00 -7.96
CA ALA A 73 -6.21 -3.22 -8.45
C ALA A 73 -6.37 -4.70 -8.74
N GLY A 74 -7.48 -5.28 -8.29
CA GLY A 74 -7.84 -6.68 -8.50
C GLY A 74 -9.17 -6.83 -9.23
N GLU A 75 -9.62 -8.06 -9.41
CA GLU A 75 -10.94 -8.32 -9.98
C GLU A 75 -12.07 -7.89 -9.02
N ARG A 76 -13.30 -7.88 -9.54
CA ARG A 76 -14.52 -7.47 -8.81
C ARG A 76 -14.48 -6.03 -8.27
N GLY A 77 -13.76 -5.15 -8.95
CA GLY A 77 -13.66 -3.74 -8.56
C GLY A 77 -12.78 -3.47 -7.35
N SER A 78 -12.04 -4.48 -6.86
CA SER A 78 -11.17 -4.32 -5.69
C SER A 78 -10.02 -3.35 -5.99
N ARG A 79 -9.82 -2.37 -5.12
CA ARG A 79 -8.76 -1.37 -5.19
C ARG A 79 -8.10 -1.21 -3.84
N GLY A 80 -6.78 -1.17 -3.83
CA GLY A 80 -6.00 -0.95 -2.63
C GLY A 80 -4.97 0.14 -2.83
N ILE A 81 -4.66 0.88 -1.78
CA ILE A 81 -3.47 1.72 -1.71
C ILE A 81 -2.84 1.60 -0.33
N ILE A 82 -1.52 1.44 -0.32
CA ILE A 82 -0.69 1.54 0.87
C ILE A 82 0.26 2.72 0.70
N ALA A 83 0.47 3.49 1.75
CA ALA A 83 1.34 4.65 1.70
C ALA A 83 2.06 4.89 3.02
N ALA A 84 3.31 5.31 2.93
CA ALA A 84 4.03 5.96 4.01
C ALA A 84 4.14 7.45 3.69
N LEU A 85 3.68 8.30 4.62
CA LEU A 85 3.60 9.74 4.40
C LEU A 85 3.90 10.56 5.66
N GLY A 86 4.28 11.82 5.46
CA GLY A 86 4.52 12.76 6.56
C GLY A 86 5.09 14.11 6.11
N PRO A 87 5.14 15.09 7.03
CA PRO A 87 5.68 16.41 6.75
C PRO A 87 7.23 16.40 6.68
N ASP A 88 7.79 17.53 6.27
CA ASP A 88 9.25 17.81 6.27
C ASP A 88 10.09 16.78 5.49
N GLY A 89 9.52 16.23 4.41
CA GLY A 89 10.21 15.24 3.58
C GLY A 89 10.47 13.90 4.28
N LYS A 90 9.75 13.56 5.36
CA LYS A 90 9.94 12.31 6.12
C LYS A 90 8.64 11.55 6.36
N PRO A 91 8.64 10.20 6.26
CA PRO A 91 7.48 9.41 6.63
C PRO A 91 7.28 9.42 8.15
N SER A 92 6.05 9.71 8.59
CA SER A 92 5.66 9.67 10.01
C SER A 92 4.45 8.78 10.27
N ARG A 93 3.67 8.46 9.23
CA ARG A 93 2.44 7.67 9.31
C ARG A 93 2.37 6.67 8.16
N ILE A 94 1.70 5.55 8.44
CA ILE A 94 1.31 4.55 7.43
C ILE A 94 -0.20 4.62 7.24
N VAL A 95 -0.64 4.65 5.98
CA VAL A 95 -2.04 4.59 5.57
C VAL A 95 -2.23 3.36 4.70
N VAL A 96 -3.27 2.59 4.97
CA VAL A 96 -3.67 1.43 4.19
C VAL A 96 -5.18 1.54 3.95
N ILE A 97 -5.58 1.56 2.69
CA ILE A 97 -6.97 1.66 2.28
C ILE A 97 -7.23 0.50 1.32
N TYR A 98 -8.27 -0.28 1.59
CA TYR A 98 -8.80 -1.29 0.68
C TYR A 98 -10.27 -0.97 0.43
N ASP A 99 -10.65 -1.06 -0.83
CA ASP A 99 -12.01 -0.95 -1.34
C ASP A 99 -12.28 -2.20 -2.19
N GLY A 100 -13.47 -2.76 -2.10
CA GLY A 100 -13.84 -4.04 -2.69
C GLY A 100 -15.10 -4.56 -2.01
N GLU A 101 -15.92 -5.34 -2.73
CA GLU A 101 -17.15 -5.89 -2.15
C GLU A 101 -16.82 -6.72 -0.91
N SER A 102 -17.17 -6.20 0.27
CA SER A 102 -17.41 -7.02 1.44
C SER A 102 -18.59 -7.91 1.10
N GLY A 103 -18.35 -9.19 0.83
CA GLY A 103 -19.43 -10.16 0.67
C GLY A 103 -20.41 -10.00 1.83
N ASN A 104 -21.69 -9.81 1.50
CA ASN A 104 -22.78 -9.72 2.47
C ASN A 104 -22.69 -10.89 3.45
N TYR A 105 -22.40 -10.60 4.73
CA TYR A 105 -22.61 -11.55 5.81
C TYR A 105 -24.11 -11.56 6.14
N GLY A 106 -24.83 -12.50 5.54
CA GLY A 106 -26.16 -12.92 5.96
C GLY A 106 -26.11 -14.11 6.89
#